data_AF-A0A6H1K6P6-F1
#
_entry.id   AF-A0A6H1K6P6-F1
#
_cell.length_a   1.000
_cell.length_b   1.000
_cell.length_c   1.000
_cell.angle_alpha   90.00
_cell.angle_beta   90.00
_cell.angle_gamma   90.00
#
_symmetry.space_group_name_H-M   'P 1'
#
loop_
_entity.id
_entity.type
_entity.pdbx_description
1 polymer ?
#
loop_
_entity_poly.entity_id
_entity_poly.type
_entity_poly.pdbx_seq_one_letter_code
_entity_poly.pdbx_strand_id
1 'polypeptide(L)'
;MWPPKRMVLESLLSVVLATLVAGTEAVGDAGAVQILAVALAAGLVSPLRRVLPATVLLVAIAASFPFSGFALLIPVASWSAGRRIDGVGRATGIFAFAYVLDFGLALSRELPHVSPAFLVIGAMATLVGTIVPGLAGRYWSQRRTLLDTLREYNAQLLRERAMIAGQARMRERQRIAQDMHDSLGHQLALISVHTGALEVDRELTGRQREAVGVLREASVGAMHELREVVGLLRDGTHATGDGALPSVVAGGMPTPALEAMGEEDAKAPSRGVAGIERLVEVSRSAGTAVELRRSGEIRPLAPTADHAAYRIAQEGLTNAHKHAPGASITIELRYEPDSLVVEVANGPVPETADDGRSVVSGGQGLTGLRERARLVGGMVHVGSTADGGFRLAGVLPYTAPERGATGSSPGDETATFVDPTGDFRQQIAAGSSGEADPVIDWNGSPKELAKAMSTQKRSSGIAIGCGVAALLALLLVAGLLVGGAFLMTEVDKAMIEPKEYKAVRVGQSETAVRKQLPGGSSVLTEGLDKGAPPIPEGATCLSLNSSELGSSWEKEPVFRFCFKDGKLIEKKSFEVKT
;
A
#
# COMPACT_ATOMS: atom_id res chain seq x y z
N MET A 1 -1.85 21.76 17.70
CA MET A 1 -2.90 22.54 17.00
C MET A 1 -3.65 21.61 16.04
N TRP A 2 -4.97 21.73 15.91
CA TRP A 2 -5.71 20.85 14.98
C TRP A 2 -5.43 21.24 13.53
N PRO A 3 -5.43 20.28 12.59
CA PRO A 3 -5.33 20.61 11.17
C PRO A 3 -6.55 21.46 10.75
N PRO A 4 -6.37 22.45 9.86
CA PRO A 4 -7.41 23.43 9.51
C PRO A 4 -8.68 22.77 8.97
N LYS A 5 -8.53 21.71 8.14
CA LYS A 5 -9.66 20.90 7.64
C LYS A 5 -10.53 20.32 8.76
N ARG A 6 -9.90 19.95 9.88
CA ARG A 6 -10.59 19.35 11.04
C ARG A 6 -11.26 20.40 11.92
N MET A 7 -10.74 21.63 11.95
CA MET A 7 -11.42 22.75 12.60
C MET A 7 -12.68 23.12 11.83
N VAL A 8 -12.59 23.28 10.51
CA VAL A 8 -13.74 23.61 9.64
C VAL A 8 -14.86 22.57 9.77
N LEU A 9 -14.53 21.27 9.69
CA LEU A 9 -15.53 20.21 9.80
C LEU A 9 -16.23 20.20 11.18
N GLU A 10 -15.50 20.53 12.23
CA GLU A 10 -16.05 20.55 13.59
C GLU A 10 -16.89 21.79 13.87
N SER A 11 -16.47 22.95 13.38
CA SER A 11 -17.28 24.16 13.41
C SER A 11 -18.58 23.97 12.62
N LEU A 12 -18.51 23.38 11.42
CA LEU A 12 -19.68 23.06 10.61
C LEU A 12 -20.64 22.13 11.36
N LEU A 13 -20.13 21.04 11.95
CA LEU A 13 -20.95 20.11 12.70
C LEU A 13 -21.61 20.77 13.93
N SER A 14 -20.89 21.63 14.65
CA SER A 14 -21.46 22.40 15.77
C SER A 14 -22.57 23.34 15.33
N VAL A 15 -22.41 24.04 14.19
CA VAL A 15 -23.43 24.94 13.65
C VAL A 15 -24.68 24.16 13.21
N VAL A 16 -24.50 23.04 12.52
CA VAL A 16 -25.62 22.18 12.10
C VAL A 16 -26.39 21.66 13.32
N LEU A 17 -25.68 21.16 14.34
CA LEU A 17 -26.32 20.69 15.56
C LEU A 17 -27.06 21.81 16.30
N ALA A 18 -26.43 22.98 16.46
CA ALA A 18 -27.08 24.14 17.08
C ALA A 18 -28.36 24.55 16.33
N THR A 19 -28.34 24.51 14.99
CA THR A 19 -29.49 24.87 14.15
C THR A 19 -30.63 23.86 14.31
N LEU A 20 -30.32 22.56 14.32
CA LEU A 20 -31.32 21.51 14.53
C LEU A 20 -31.93 21.58 15.94
N VAL A 21 -31.09 21.83 16.96
CA VAL A 21 -31.52 22.04 18.34
C VAL A 21 -32.46 23.24 18.45
N ALA A 22 -32.14 24.36 17.77
CA ALA A 22 -33.02 25.52 17.71
C ALA A 22 -34.38 25.17 17.10
N GLY A 23 -34.38 24.40 16.00
CA GLY A 23 -35.60 23.95 15.33
C GLY A 23 -36.48 23.08 16.24
N THR A 24 -35.89 22.14 16.98
CA THR A 24 -36.66 21.29 17.92
C THR A 24 -37.28 22.09 19.06
N GLU A 25 -36.57 23.08 19.61
CA GLU A 25 -37.14 23.94 20.66
C GLU A 25 -38.24 24.86 20.11
N ALA A 26 -38.11 25.33 18.86
CA ALA A 26 -39.13 26.15 18.21
C ALA A 26 -40.45 25.39 18.00
N VAL A 27 -40.40 24.08 17.80
CA VAL A 27 -41.60 23.22 17.70
C VAL A 27 -42.29 23.04 19.06
N GLY A 28 -41.55 23.14 20.17
CA GLY A 28 -42.08 22.99 21.53
C GLY A 28 -42.64 24.28 22.14
N ASP A 29 -43.00 25.28 21.32
CA ASP A 29 -43.48 26.61 21.74
C ASP A 29 -42.53 27.33 22.74
N ALA A 30 -41.22 27.05 22.67
CA ALA A 30 -40.25 27.71 23.52
C ALA A 30 -40.07 29.20 23.16
N GLY A 31 -39.78 30.03 24.16
CA GLY A 31 -39.49 31.46 23.92
C GLY A 31 -38.22 31.66 23.10
N ALA A 32 -38.17 32.71 22.26
CA ALA A 32 -37.03 32.99 21.38
C ALA A 32 -35.67 33.06 22.12
N VAL A 33 -35.65 33.58 23.34
CA VAL A 33 -34.45 33.64 24.20
C VAL A 33 -33.98 32.23 24.61
N GLN A 34 -34.92 31.35 24.96
CA GLN A 34 -34.62 29.95 25.30
C GLN A 34 -34.06 29.22 24.09
N ILE A 35 -34.70 29.33 22.92
CA ILE A 35 -34.25 28.71 21.67
C ILE A 35 -32.79 29.09 21.37
N LEU A 36 -32.48 30.39 21.43
CA LEU A 36 -31.12 30.88 21.18
C LEU A 36 -30.11 30.38 22.23
N ALA A 37 -30.48 30.41 23.52
CA ALA A 37 -29.61 29.96 24.60
C ALA A 37 -29.29 28.46 24.51
N VAL A 38 -30.30 27.62 24.25
CA VAL A 38 -30.15 26.16 24.11
C VAL A 38 -29.31 25.82 22.88
N ALA A 39 -29.55 26.49 21.74
CA ALA A 39 -28.76 26.30 20.53
C ALA A 39 -27.28 26.67 20.71
N LEU A 40 -27.00 27.81 21.36
CA LEU A 40 -25.63 28.24 21.67
C LEU A 40 -24.94 27.27 22.64
N ALA A 41 -25.65 26.84 23.69
CA ALA A 41 -25.13 25.85 24.64
C ALA A 41 -24.80 24.53 23.94
N ALA A 42 -25.68 24.03 23.07
CA ALA A 42 -25.43 22.83 22.27
C ALA A 42 -24.21 22.98 21.34
N GLY A 43 -24.07 24.13 20.67
CA GLY A 43 -22.93 24.45 19.81
C GLY A 43 -21.59 24.49 20.57
N LEU A 44 -21.59 25.02 21.80
CA LEU A 44 -20.42 25.13 22.68
C LEU A 44 -20.03 23.81 23.34
N VAL A 45 -21.01 23.00 23.76
CA VAL A 45 -20.78 21.68 24.38
C VAL A 45 -20.33 20.65 23.34
N SER A 46 -20.83 20.75 22.11
CA SER A 46 -20.50 19.84 21.01
C SER A 46 -18.99 19.59 20.85
N PRO A 47 -18.09 20.57 20.67
CA PRO A 47 -16.66 20.31 20.47
C PRO A 47 -15.99 19.64 21.69
N LEU A 48 -16.52 19.86 22.89
CA LEU A 48 -16.01 19.28 24.13
C LEU A 48 -16.15 17.75 24.17
N ARG A 49 -17.03 17.18 23.33
CA ARG A 49 -17.21 15.71 23.16
C ARG A 49 -15.92 14.99 22.77
N ARG A 50 -14.92 15.73 22.29
CA ARG A 50 -13.64 15.20 21.86
C ARG A 50 -12.61 15.06 22.96
N VAL A 51 -12.72 15.87 24.01
CA VAL A 51 -11.80 15.88 25.16
C VAL A 51 -12.44 15.12 26.32
N LEU A 52 -13.73 15.36 26.56
CA LEU A 52 -14.49 14.75 27.65
C LEU A 52 -15.73 14.01 27.11
N PRO A 53 -15.54 12.89 26.38
CA PRO A 53 -16.63 12.18 25.71
C PRO A 53 -17.74 11.71 26.65
N ALA A 54 -17.36 11.17 27.81
CA ALA A 54 -18.30 10.61 28.78
C ALA A 54 -19.13 11.72 29.45
N THR A 55 -18.49 12.84 29.82
CA THR A 55 -19.21 13.94 30.47
C THR A 55 -20.18 14.60 29.50
N VAL A 56 -19.79 14.81 28.24
CA VAL A 56 -20.68 15.42 27.25
C VAL A 56 -21.87 14.53 26.92
N LEU A 57 -21.70 13.20 26.88
CA LEU A 57 -22.83 12.28 26.74
C LEU A 57 -23.82 12.42 27.91
N LEU A 58 -23.32 12.40 29.15
CA LEU A 58 -24.17 12.53 30.34
C LEU A 58 -24.82 13.92 30.47
N VAL A 59 -24.10 14.98 30.10
CA VAL A 59 -24.63 16.35 30.06
C VAL A 59 -25.71 16.46 28.98
N ALA A 60 -25.52 15.88 27.80
CA ALA A 60 -26.54 15.89 26.76
C ALA A 60 -27.81 15.14 27.20
N ILE A 61 -27.65 13.98 27.85
CA ILE A 61 -28.79 13.22 28.41
C ILE A 61 -29.50 14.02 29.50
N ALA A 62 -28.76 14.56 30.48
CA ALA A 62 -29.36 15.34 31.57
C ALA A 62 -30.03 16.64 31.08
N ALA A 63 -29.42 17.34 30.12
CA ALA A 63 -29.96 18.56 29.54
C ALA A 63 -31.18 18.29 28.65
N SER A 64 -31.32 17.06 28.10
CA SER A 64 -32.49 16.67 27.33
C SER A 64 -33.80 16.69 28.13
N PHE A 65 -33.72 16.62 29.47
CA PHE A 65 -34.88 16.62 30.35
C PHE A 65 -35.62 17.96 30.36
N PRO A 66 -34.98 19.11 30.70
CA PRO A 66 -35.61 20.42 30.58
C PRO A 66 -35.64 20.98 29.15
N PHE A 67 -34.74 20.52 28.26
CA PHE A 67 -34.57 21.07 26.92
C PHE A 67 -34.55 19.94 25.88
N SER A 68 -35.70 19.67 25.28
CA SER A 68 -35.91 18.58 24.32
C SER A 68 -34.88 18.54 23.19
N GLY A 69 -34.38 19.70 22.73
CA GLY A 69 -33.42 19.77 21.63
C GLY A 69 -32.08 19.09 21.91
N PHE A 70 -31.64 19.00 23.18
CA PHE A 70 -30.42 18.28 23.54
C PHE A 70 -30.47 16.79 23.22
N ALA A 71 -31.65 16.19 23.00
CA ALA A 71 -31.78 14.81 22.54
C ALA A 71 -31.03 14.54 21.22
N LEU A 72 -30.94 15.55 20.33
CA LEU A 72 -30.21 15.44 19.06
C LEU A 72 -28.68 15.35 19.23
N LEU A 73 -28.15 15.78 20.37
CA LEU A 73 -26.73 15.64 20.69
C LEU A 73 -26.37 14.24 21.18
N ILE A 74 -27.32 13.46 21.70
CA ILE A 74 -27.07 12.15 22.30
C ILE A 74 -26.43 11.16 21.30
N PRO A 75 -26.94 10.97 20.06
CA PRO A 75 -26.33 10.05 19.11
C PRO A 75 -24.90 10.45 18.72
N VAL A 76 -24.63 11.75 18.58
CA VAL A 76 -23.30 12.27 18.21
C VAL A 76 -22.33 12.16 19.38
N ALA A 77 -22.77 12.45 20.60
CA ALA A 77 -21.99 12.28 21.81
C ALA A 77 -21.71 10.80 22.09
N SER A 78 -22.69 9.92 21.88
CA SER A 78 -22.58 8.47 21.99
C SER A 78 -21.54 7.91 21.00
N TRP A 79 -21.63 8.27 19.72
CA TRP A 79 -20.63 7.90 18.71
C TRP A 79 -19.22 8.35 19.08
N SER A 80 -19.10 9.60 19.56
CA SER A 80 -17.83 10.15 20.04
C SER A 80 -17.27 9.36 21.24
N ALA A 81 -18.13 9.01 22.19
CA ALA A 81 -17.77 8.28 23.40
C ALA A 81 -17.32 6.85 23.10
N GLY A 82 -18.04 6.14 22.23
CA GLY A 82 -17.66 4.80 21.79
C GLY A 82 -16.27 4.74 21.14
N ARG A 83 -15.85 5.81 20.48
CA ARG A 83 -14.55 5.93 19.82
C ARG A 83 -13.38 6.28 20.72
N ARG A 84 -13.64 6.95 21.84
CA ARG A 84 -12.60 7.61 22.65
C ARG A 84 -12.45 7.05 24.05
N ILE A 85 -13.44 6.31 24.54
CA ILE A 85 -13.35 5.68 25.86
C ILE A 85 -12.48 4.42 25.75
N ASP A 86 -11.33 4.46 26.39
CA ASP A 86 -10.43 3.31 26.47
C ASP A 86 -10.90 2.28 27.50
N GLY A 87 -10.75 1.00 27.15
CA GLY A 87 -11.13 -0.13 27.99
C GLY A 87 -12.56 -0.60 27.78
N VAL A 88 -12.78 -1.92 27.81
CA VAL A 88 -14.12 -2.50 27.63
C VAL A 88 -14.98 -2.22 28.86
N GLY A 89 -14.48 -2.50 30.06
CA GLY A 89 -15.24 -2.32 31.31
C GLY A 89 -15.69 -0.88 31.57
N ARG A 90 -14.80 0.11 31.39
CA ARG A 90 -15.16 1.54 31.58
C ARG A 90 -16.26 1.99 30.63
N ALA A 91 -16.15 1.63 29.36
CA ALA A 91 -17.17 1.97 28.38
C ALA A 91 -18.50 1.25 28.66
N THR A 92 -18.47 -0.05 28.98
CA THR A 92 -19.69 -0.78 29.35
C THR A 92 -20.38 -0.13 30.55
N GLY A 93 -19.63 0.25 31.58
CA GLY A 93 -20.17 0.96 32.74
C GLY A 93 -20.78 2.33 32.37
N ILE A 94 -20.09 3.13 31.56
CA ILE A 94 -20.59 4.45 31.13
C ILE A 94 -21.84 4.32 30.26
N PHE A 95 -21.85 3.40 29.29
CA PHE A 95 -23.01 3.20 28.42
C PHE A 95 -24.21 2.59 29.16
N ALA A 96 -23.97 1.68 30.12
CA ALA A 96 -25.03 1.17 30.98
C ALA A 96 -25.64 2.29 31.84
N PHE A 97 -24.80 3.12 32.48
CA PHE A 97 -25.26 4.27 33.24
C PHE A 97 -25.98 5.30 32.37
N ALA A 98 -25.44 5.63 31.19
CA ALA A 98 -26.06 6.53 30.23
C ALA A 98 -27.44 6.04 29.78
N TYR A 99 -27.58 4.74 29.47
CA TYR A 99 -28.86 4.15 29.10
C TYR A 99 -29.88 4.20 30.24
N VAL A 100 -29.48 3.83 31.47
CA VAL A 100 -30.38 3.89 32.64
C VAL A 100 -30.81 5.32 32.93
N LEU A 101 -29.90 6.30 32.81
CA LEU A 101 -30.19 7.71 33.00
C LEU A 101 -31.15 8.24 31.91
N ASP A 102 -30.87 7.94 30.65
CA ASP A 102 -31.66 8.37 29.50
C ASP A 102 -33.08 7.78 29.54
N PHE A 103 -33.19 6.47 29.74
CA PHE A 103 -34.48 5.80 29.89
C PHE A 103 -35.23 6.26 31.14
N GLY A 104 -34.55 6.45 32.27
CA GLY A 104 -35.16 6.95 33.51
C GLY A 104 -35.72 8.37 33.38
N LEU A 105 -35.01 9.26 32.67
CA LEU A 105 -35.46 10.63 32.40
C LEU A 105 -36.58 10.69 31.35
N ALA A 106 -36.58 9.78 30.37
CA ALA A 106 -37.69 9.64 29.44
C ALA A 106 -38.95 9.13 30.17
N LEU A 107 -38.79 8.11 31.01
CA LEU A 107 -39.86 7.54 31.81
C LEU A 107 -40.47 8.54 32.78
N SER A 108 -39.65 9.38 33.42
CA SER A 108 -40.13 10.35 34.41
C SER A 108 -41.01 11.46 33.82
N ARG A 109 -40.85 11.80 32.54
CA ARG A 109 -41.73 12.76 31.83
C ARG A 109 -43.12 12.19 31.60
N GLU A 110 -43.22 10.88 31.44
CA GLU A 110 -44.45 10.20 31.03
C GLU A 110 -45.10 9.37 32.13
N LEU A 111 -44.60 9.46 33.37
CA LEU A 111 -45.20 8.84 34.56
C LEU A 111 -46.73 8.95 34.69
N PRO A 112 -47.42 10.03 34.25
CA PRO A 112 -48.89 10.08 34.28
C PRO A 112 -49.58 9.18 33.24
N HIS A 113 -48.89 8.77 32.17
CA HIS A 113 -49.42 8.11 30.97
C HIS A 113 -48.66 6.83 30.59
N VAL A 114 -47.91 6.23 31.52
CA VAL A 114 -47.07 5.06 31.27
C VAL A 114 -47.91 3.82 30.91
N SER A 115 -47.94 3.49 29.63
CA SER A 115 -48.47 2.23 29.13
C SER A 115 -47.35 1.20 28.90
N PRO A 116 -47.65 -0.12 28.92
CA PRO A 116 -46.65 -1.14 28.60
C PRO A 116 -45.99 -0.95 27.23
N ALA A 117 -46.71 -0.51 26.19
CA ALA A 117 -46.06 -0.17 24.91
C ALA A 117 -45.14 1.02 25.03
N PHE A 118 -45.56 2.07 25.73
CA PHE A 118 -44.72 3.24 25.88
C PHE A 118 -43.38 2.88 26.55
N LEU A 119 -43.42 1.98 27.54
CA LEU A 119 -42.21 1.43 28.16
C LEU A 119 -41.32 0.69 27.15
N VAL A 120 -41.90 -0.20 26.34
CA VAL A 120 -41.15 -0.99 25.35
C VAL A 120 -40.57 -0.09 24.25
N ILE A 121 -41.39 0.81 23.69
CA ILE A 121 -40.99 1.73 22.62
C ILE A 121 -39.94 2.72 23.13
N GLY A 122 -40.14 3.31 24.30
CA GLY A 122 -39.19 4.24 24.92
C GLY A 122 -37.85 3.56 25.28
N ALA A 123 -37.90 2.35 25.83
CA ALA A 123 -36.69 1.55 26.12
C ALA A 123 -35.94 1.25 24.81
N MET A 124 -36.66 0.91 23.75
CA MET A 124 -36.05 0.64 22.46
C MET A 124 -35.48 1.90 21.80
N ALA A 125 -36.21 3.02 21.82
CA ALA A 125 -35.78 4.29 21.25
C ALA A 125 -34.49 4.82 21.92
N THR A 126 -34.44 4.76 23.25
CA THR A 126 -33.24 5.13 24.04
C THR A 126 -32.09 4.16 23.81
N LEU A 127 -32.36 2.85 23.68
CA LEU A 127 -31.34 1.86 23.32
C LEU A 127 -30.75 2.14 21.93
N VAL A 128 -31.58 2.44 20.93
CA VAL A 128 -31.12 2.82 19.59
C VAL A 128 -30.34 4.13 19.62
N GLY A 129 -30.89 5.18 20.24
CA GLY A 129 -30.29 6.52 20.25
C GLY A 129 -28.96 6.58 21.01
N THR A 130 -28.84 5.81 22.10
CA THR A 130 -27.72 5.91 23.04
C THR A 130 -26.69 4.79 22.87
N ILE A 131 -27.09 3.54 22.61
CA ILE A 131 -26.14 2.41 22.57
C ILE A 131 -25.59 2.16 21.16
N VAL A 132 -26.44 2.18 20.13
CA VAL A 132 -26.05 1.81 18.77
C VAL A 132 -24.96 2.72 18.19
N PRO A 133 -25.06 4.07 18.27
CA PRO A 133 -24.00 4.96 17.79
C PRO A 133 -22.67 4.74 18.52
N GLY A 134 -22.72 4.45 19.82
CA GLY A 134 -21.54 4.16 20.64
C GLY A 134 -20.84 2.88 20.19
N LEU A 135 -21.58 1.80 19.97
CA LEU A 135 -21.02 0.56 19.44
C LEU A 135 -20.48 0.73 18.03
N ALA A 136 -21.21 1.41 17.16
CA ALA A 136 -20.78 1.66 15.78
C ALA A 136 -19.48 2.49 15.77
N GLY A 137 -19.39 3.51 16.62
CA GLY A 137 -18.18 4.30 16.82
C GLY A 137 -17.01 3.43 17.27
N ARG A 138 -17.22 2.59 18.28
CA ARG A 138 -16.18 1.68 18.79
C ARG A 138 -15.71 0.67 17.75
N TYR A 139 -16.65 0.02 17.06
CA TYR A 139 -16.38 -0.91 15.97
C TYR A 139 -15.55 -0.25 14.87
N TRP A 140 -15.91 0.98 14.48
CA TRP A 140 -15.19 1.70 13.44
C TRP A 140 -13.76 2.08 13.87
N SER A 141 -13.57 2.43 15.14
CA SER A 141 -12.23 2.67 15.70
C SER A 141 -11.38 1.40 15.68
N GLN A 142 -11.93 0.28 16.14
CA GLN A 142 -11.25 -1.01 16.14
C GLN A 142 -10.91 -1.49 14.72
N ARG A 143 -11.86 -1.37 13.79
CA ARG A 143 -11.68 -1.74 12.39
C ARG A 143 -10.55 -0.95 11.74
N ARG A 144 -10.45 0.36 12.03
CA ARG A 144 -9.35 1.19 11.52
C ARG A 144 -8.00 0.74 12.03
N THR A 145 -7.87 0.56 13.35
CA THR A 145 -6.62 0.07 13.95
C THR A 145 -6.21 -1.27 13.35
N LEU A 146 -7.15 -2.20 13.19
CA LEU A 146 -6.88 -3.51 12.60
C LEU A 146 -6.42 -3.40 11.14
N LEU A 147 -7.09 -2.58 10.33
CA LEU A 147 -6.72 -2.38 8.93
C LEU A 147 -5.35 -1.72 8.78
N ASP A 148 -5.01 -0.77 9.65
CA ASP A 148 -3.71 -0.11 9.62
C ASP A 148 -2.60 -1.09 10.01
N THR A 149 -2.79 -1.89 11.07
CA THR A 149 -1.86 -2.96 11.43
C THR A 149 -1.70 -4.01 10.33
N LEU A 150 -2.80 -4.41 9.66
CA LEU A 150 -2.75 -5.33 8.53
C LEU A 150 -1.97 -4.77 7.34
N ARG A 151 -2.10 -3.46 7.07
CA ARG A 151 -1.35 -2.80 5.99
C ARG A 151 0.14 -2.74 6.31
N GLU A 152 0.50 -2.38 7.54
CA GLU A 152 1.89 -2.37 8.00
C GLU A 152 2.52 -3.76 7.88
N TYR A 153 1.80 -4.81 8.30
CA TYR A 153 2.28 -6.19 8.22
C TYR A 153 2.43 -6.68 6.78
N ASN A 154 1.46 -6.39 5.89
CA ASN A 154 1.60 -6.70 4.47
C ASN A 154 2.80 -6.00 3.82
N ALA A 155 3.03 -4.73 4.17
CA ALA A 155 4.19 -3.99 3.69
C ALA A 155 5.52 -4.55 4.22
N GLN A 156 5.54 -5.17 5.40
CA GLN A 156 6.70 -5.89 5.92
C GLN A 156 6.94 -7.19 5.14
N LEU A 157 5.90 -8.01 4.95
CA LEU A 157 6.00 -9.28 4.21
C LEU A 157 6.47 -9.07 2.75
N LEU A 158 5.99 -8.03 2.07
CA LEU A 158 6.42 -7.72 0.71
C LEU A 158 7.91 -7.35 0.66
N ARG A 159 8.41 -6.60 1.65
CA ARG A 159 9.84 -6.27 1.76
C ARG A 159 10.69 -7.51 2.03
N GLU A 160 10.24 -8.38 2.92
CA GLU A 160 10.94 -9.62 3.25
C GLU A 160 11.05 -10.55 2.04
N ARG A 161 9.96 -10.73 1.28
CA ARG A 161 10.00 -11.51 0.02
C ARG A 161 10.95 -10.93 -1.00
N ALA A 162 10.99 -9.61 -1.17
CA ALA A 162 11.92 -8.96 -2.08
C ALA A 162 13.38 -9.18 -1.66
N MET A 163 13.66 -9.12 -0.36
CA MET A 163 15.00 -9.40 0.18
C MET A 163 15.41 -10.87 -0.04
N ILE A 164 14.53 -11.82 0.26
CA ILE A 164 14.80 -13.26 0.05
C ILE A 164 15.04 -13.56 -1.44
N ALA A 165 14.17 -13.05 -2.33
CA ALA A 165 14.33 -13.23 -3.77
C ALA A 165 15.63 -12.61 -4.29
N GLY A 166 15.99 -11.43 -3.78
CA GLY A 166 17.27 -10.78 -4.07
C GLY A 166 18.46 -11.63 -3.64
N GLN A 167 18.45 -12.14 -2.40
CA GLN A 167 19.51 -13.01 -1.87
C GLN A 167 19.64 -14.32 -2.64
N ALA A 168 18.51 -14.98 -2.98
CA ALA A 168 18.51 -16.20 -3.79
C ALA A 168 19.14 -15.95 -5.16
N ARG A 169 18.78 -14.85 -5.83
CA ARG A 169 19.35 -14.47 -7.13
C ARG A 169 20.86 -14.19 -7.04
N MET A 170 21.32 -13.55 -5.96
CA MET A 170 22.75 -13.27 -5.75
C MET A 170 23.54 -14.55 -5.49
N ARG A 171 23.03 -15.46 -4.66
CA ARG A 171 23.66 -16.77 -4.42
C ARG A 171 23.75 -17.59 -5.70
N GLU A 172 22.69 -17.63 -6.50
CA GLU A 172 22.70 -18.37 -7.76
C GLU A 172 23.69 -17.79 -8.77
N ARG A 173 23.79 -16.46 -8.88
CA ARG A 173 24.81 -15.81 -9.71
C ARG A 173 26.23 -16.13 -9.25
N GLN A 174 26.47 -16.14 -7.94
CA GLN A 174 27.78 -16.48 -7.39
C GLN A 174 28.12 -17.96 -7.65
N ARG A 175 27.13 -18.86 -7.53
CA ARG A 175 27.29 -20.29 -7.87
C ARG A 175 27.67 -20.47 -9.34
N ILE A 176 26.94 -19.83 -10.26
CA ILE A 176 27.24 -19.88 -11.70
C ILE A 176 28.66 -19.37 -11.98
N ALA A 177 29.04 -18.24 -11.38
CA ALA A 177 30.38 -17.67 -11.58
C ALA A 177 31.50 -18.62 -11.09
N GLN A 178 31.29 -19.29 -9.95
CA GLN A 178 32.21 -20.27 -9.40
C GLN A 178 32.29 -21.52 -10.30
N ASP A 179 31.15 -22.09 -10.69
CA ASP A 179 31.07 -23.27 -11.56
C ASP A 179 31.73 -22.99 -12.93
N MET A 180 31.54 -21.79 -13.50
CA MET A 180 32.21 -21.36 -14.73
C MET A 180 33.73 -21.26 -14.56
N HIS A 181 34.22 -20.71 -13.44
CA HIS A 181 35.65 -20.61 -13.18
C HIS A 181 36.31 -21.99 -13.05
N ASP A 182 35.66 -22.89 -12.31
CA ASP A 182 36.22 -24.20 -11.98
C ASP A 182 36.19 -25.15 -13.18
N SER A 183 35.11 -25.16 -13.98
CA SER A 183 34.98 -26.07 -15.12
C SER A 183 35.64 -25.55 -16.40
N LEU A 184 35.28 -24.34 -16.86
CA LEU A 184 35.81 -23.77 -18.11
C LEU A 184 37.25 -23.31 -17.92
N GLY A 185 37.58 -22.71 -16.77
CA GLY A 185 38.94 -22.29 -16.47
C GLY A 185 39.91 -23.47 -16.45
N HIS A 186 39.52 -24.59 -15.84
CA HIS A 186 40.34 -25.80 -15.82
C HIS A 186 40.53 -26.40 -17.23
N GLN A 187 39.46 -26.51 -18.03
CA GLN A 187 39.55 -27.03 -19.40
C GLN A 187 40.46 -26.19 -20.29
N LEU A 188 40.31 -24.86 -20.26
CA LEU A 188 41.16 -23.95 -21.04
C LEU A 188 42.62 -23.96 -20.58
N ALA A 189 42.87 -24.11 -19.28
CA ALA A 189 44.21 -24.28 -18.74
C ALA A 189 44.86 -25.59 -19.25
N LEU A 190 44.10 -26.69 -19.25
CA LEU A 190 44.58 -27.98 -19.76
C LEU A 190 44.91 -27.91 -21.26
N ILE A 191 44.04 -27.29 -22.07
CA ILE A 191 44.30 -27.06 -23.50
C ILE A 191 45.58 -26.25 -23.68
N SER A 192 45.73 -25.14 -22.94
CA SER A 192 46.93 -24.30 -23.03
C SER A 192 48.21 -25.06 -22.67
N VAL A 193 48.17 -25.97 -21.70
CA VAL A 193 49.32 -26.82 -21.31
C VAL A 193 49.63 -27.82 -22.41
N HIS A 194 48.62 -28.52 -22.96
CA HIS A 194 48.82 -29.49 -24.05
C HIS A 194 49.31 -28.84 -25.34
N THR A 195 48.77 -27.69 -25.72
CA THR A 195 49.27 -26.93 -26.87
C THR A 195 50.68 -26.42 -26.61
N GLY A 196 51.00 -25.98 -25.39
CA GLY A 196 52.36 -25.58 -25.02
C GLY A 196 53.36 -26.73 -25.11
N ALA A 197 52.97 -27.96 -24.76
CA ALA A 197 53.80 -29.15 -24.93
C ALA A 197 54.04 -29.46 -26.43
N LEU A 198 52.99 -29.36 -27.25
CA LEU A 198 53.08 -29.53 -28.70
C LEU A 198 53.98 -28.46 -29.35
N GLU A 199 53.95 -27.20 -28.91
CA GLU A 199 54.82 -26.14 -29.46
C GLU A 199 56.32 -26.44 -29.34
N VAL A 200 56.74 -27.25 -28.35
CA VAL A 200 58.14 -27.59 -28.06
C VAL A 200 58.56 -28.90 -28.75
N ASP A 201 57.61 -29.64 -29.34
CA ASP A 201 57.88 -30.88 -30.05
C ASP A 201 58.75 -30.64 -31.30
N ARG A 202 59.85 -31.40 -31.43
CA ARG A 202 60.81 -31.25 -32.52
C ARG A 202 60.34 -31.90 -33.83
N GLU A 203 59.30 -32.74 -33.79
CA GLU A 203 58.79 -33.46 -34.96
C GLU A 203 57.78 -32.65 -35.79
N LEU A 204 57.24 -31.56 -35.23
CA LEU A 204 56.28 -30.70 -35.95
C LEU A 204 56.95 -29.80 -36.99
N THR A 205 56.34 -29.73 -38.16
CA THR A 205 56.72 -28.80 -39.24
C THR A 205 56.45 -27.34 -38.85
N GLY A 206 57.14 -26.39 -39.51
CA GLY A 206 56.99 -24.96 -39.21
C GLY A 206 55.54 -24.46 -39.23
N ARG A 207 54.74 -24.88 -40.21
CA ARG A 207 53.30 -24.52 -40.30
C ARG A 207 52.45 -25.16 -39.20
N GLN A 208 52.77 -26.40 -38.77
CA GLN A 208 52.05 -27.06 -37.69
C GLN A 208 52.34 -26.40 -36.34
N ARG A 209 53.60 -26.01 -36.10
CA ARG A 209 54.00 -25.27 -34.89
C ARG A 209 53.29 -23.91 -34.81
N GLU A 210 53.16 -23.22 -35.93
CA GLU A 210 52.40 -21.96 -36.04
C GLU A 210 50.92 -22.16 -35.71
N ALA A 211 50.28 -23.20 -36.25
CA ALA A 211 48.88 -23.52 -35.94
C ALA A 211 48.64 -23.86 -34.46
N VAL A 212 49.56 -24.59 -33.82
CA VAL A 212 49.51 -24.88 -32.38
C VAL A 212 49.69 -23.60 -31.56
N GLY A 213 50.54 -22.67 -32.00
CA GLY A 213 50.70 -21.38 -31.32
C GLY A 213 49.46 -20.50 -31.37
N VAL A 214 48.75 -20.49 -32.50
CA VAL A 214 47.44 -19.82 -32.60
C VAL A 214 46.42 -20.44 -31.62
N LEU A 215 46.38 -21.76 -31.49
CA LEU A 215 45.48 -22.44 -30.54
C LEU A 215 45.82 -22.13 -29.07
N ARG A 216 47.11 -22.04 -28.75
CA ARG A 216 47.58 -21.67 -27.41
C ARG A 216 47.22 -20.22 -27.08
N GLU A 217 47.50 -19.30 -28.00
CA GLU A 217 47.18 -17.87 -27.84
C GLU A 217 45.67 -17.66 -27.70
N ALA A 218 44.86 -18.35 -28.51
CA ALA A 218 43.40 -18.34 -28.38
C ALA A 218 42.91 -18.87 -27.02
N SER A 219 43.51 -19.95 -26.51
CA SER A 219 43.14 -20.53 -25.21
C SER A 219 43.51 -19.63 -24.03
N VAL A 220 44.71 -19.03 -24.07
CA VAL A 220 45.16 -18.06 -23.07
C VAL A 220 44.32 -16.78 -23.12
N GLY A 221 43.99 -16.30 -24.33
CA GLY A 221 43.08 -15.19 -24.55
C GLY A 221 41.69 -15.44 -23.96
N ALA A 222 41.10 -16.61 -24.25
CA ALA A 222 39.81 -17.01 -23.71
C ALA A 222 39.81 -17.12 -22.17
N MET A 223 40.90 -17.58 -21.54
CA MET A 223 41.03 -17.56 -20.08
C MET A 223 41.03 -16.15 -19.50
N HIS A 224 41.70 -15.20 -20.17
CA HIS A 224 41.71 -13.81 -19.73
C HIS A 224 40.32 -13.17 -19.82
N GLU A 225 39.60 -13.39 -20.92
CA GLU A 225 38.23 -12.91 -21.09
C GLU A 225 37.27 -13.53 -20.06
N LEU A 226 37.38 -14.83 -19.79
CA LEU A 226 36.56 -15.50 -18.78
C LEU A 226 36.83 -14.94 -17.36
N ARG A 227 38.10 -14.71 -16.99
CA ARG A 227 38.45 -14.08 -15.70
C ARG A 227 37.95 -12.64 -15.61
N GLU A 228 37.91 -11.91 -16.70
CA GLU A 228 37.35 -10.56 -16.76
C GLU A 228 35.83 -10.58 -16.54
N VAL A 229 35.10 -11.44 -17.25
CA VAL A 229 33.64 -11.60 -17.11
C VAL A 229 33.27 -12.05 -15.69
N VAL A 230 33.98 -13.04 -15.14
CA VAL A 230 33.76 -13.51 -13.76
C VAL A 230 34.12 -12.42 -12.73
N GLY A 231 35.19 -11.65 -12.98
CA GLY A 231 35.57 -10.50 -12.16
C GLY A 231 34.47 -9.44 -12.11
N LEU A 232 33.88 -9.09 -13.25
CA LEU A 232 32.74 -8.17 -13.33
C LEU A 232 31.49 -8.70 -12.60
N LEU A 233 31.22 -10.01 -12.71
CA LEU A 233 30.11 -10.65 -11.99
C LEU A 233 30.35 -10.69 -10.47
N ARG A 234 31.60 -10.79 -10.01
CA ARG A 234 31.99 -10.77 -8.59
C ARG A 234 32.00 -9.34 -8.02
N ASP A 235 32.55 -8.37 -8.72
CA ASP A 235 32.67 -6.99 -8.25
C ASP A 235 31.32 -6.27 -8.20
N GLY A 236 30.40 -6.62 -9.11
CA GLY A 236 29.00 -6.20 -9.04
C GLY A 236 28.25 -6.70 -7.79
N THR A 237 28.82 -7.66 -7.03
CA THR A 237 28.26 -8.11 -5.74
C THR A 237 28.83 -7.39 -4.53
N HIS A 238 30.04 -6.82 -4.63
CA HIS A 238 30.70 -6.09 -3.55
C HIS A 238 30.38 -4.58 -3.55
N ALA A 239 29.92 -4.02 -4.67
CA ALA A 239 29.54 -2.60 -4.77
C ALA A 239 28.18 -2.25 -4.11
N THR A 240 27.40 -3.24 -3.62
CA THR A 240 26.08 -3.01 -2.99
C THR A 240 25.97 -3.52 -1.55
N GLY A 241 27.07 -3.87 -0.89
CA GLY A 241 27.07 -4.33 0.50
C GLY A 241 28.00 -3.51 1.37
N ASP A 242 27.45 -2.54 2.10
CA ASP A 242 28.17 -1.77 3.11
C ASP A 242 28.50 -2.66 4.33
N GLY A 243 29.75 -2.60 4.82
CA GLY A 243 30.11 -2.93 6.20
C GLY A 243 30.53 -4.37 6.58
N ALA A 244 31.84 -4.53 6.83
CA ALA A 244 32.48 -5.36 7.88
C ALA A 244 32.54 -6.91 7.74
N LEU A 245 33.75 -7.42 7.43
CA LEU A 245 34.63 -8.25 8.29
C LEU A 245 35.67 -9.02 7.42
N PRO A 246 36.99 -9.03 7.78
CA PRO A 246 37.99 -9.82 7.07
C PRO A 246 38.02 -11.26 7.57
N SER A 247 37.81 -12.22 6.67
CA SER A 247 38.05 -13.65 6.94
C SER A 247 39.51 -14.00 6.63
N VAL A 248 40.17 -14.56 7.65
CA VAL A 248 41.54 -15.05 7.64
C VAL A 248 41.60 -16.47 7.05
N VAL A 249 42.75 -16.81 6.45
CA VAL A 249 43.47 -18.11 6.46
C VAL A 249 43.71 -18.79 5.09
N ALA A 250 45.02 -19.01 4.87
CA ALA A 250 45.74 -20.11 4.18
C ALA A 250 46.03 -20.05 2.68
N GLY A 251 47.28 -19.68 2.36
CA GLY A 251 48.34 -20.70 2.16
C GLY A 251 48.70 -21.07 0.72
N GLY A 252 49.79 -20.51 0.21
CA GLY A 252 50.47 -20.97 -1.01
C GLY A 252 51.82 -20.29 -1.20
N MET A 253 52.88 -21.09 -1.30
CA MET A 253 54.31 -20.73 -1.29
C MET A 253 54.76 -19.76 -2.41
N PRO A 254 55.74 -18.86 -2.17
CA PRO A 254 56.31 -18.00 -3.20
C PRO A 254 57.48 -18.65 -3.95
N THR A 255 57.47 -18.53 -5.29
CA THR A 255 58.67 -18.67 -6.14
C THR A 255 59.29 -17.29 -6.36
N PRO A 256 60.62 -17.11 -6.22
CA PRO A 256 61.26 -15.80 -6.26
C PRO A 256 61.61 -15.39 -7.69
N ALA A 257 61.27 -14.17 -8.07
CA ALA A 257 62.12 -13.22 -8.79
C ALA A 257 61.29 -12.04 -9.30
N LEU A 258 61.78 -10.83 -9.02
CA LEU A 258 61.26 -9.50 -9.41
C LEU A 258 60.27 -8.86 -8.42
N GLU A 259 60.63 -8.88 -7.13
CA GLU A 259 60.17 -7.86 -6.17
C GLU A 259 61.15 -6.69 -6.17
N ALA A 260 60.74 -5.60 -6.79
CA ALA A 260 61.17 -4.26 -6.42
C ALA A 260 60.03 -3.32 -6.82
N MET A 261 59.11 -3.05 -5.89
CA MET A 261 58.52 -1.74 -5.59
C MET A 261 57.31 -1.93 -4.64
N GLY A 262 57.52 -1.43 -3.41
CA GLY A 262 56.61 -1.05 -2.32
C GLY A 262 55.11 -1.35 -2.42
N GLU A 263 54.63 -2.03 -1.38
CA GLU A 263 53.26 -1.93 -0.86
C GLU A 263 52.90 -0.48 -0.56
N GLU A 264 51.96 0.07 -1.33
CA GLU A 264 50.97 1.06 -0.89
C GLU A 264 49.78 1.03 -1.88
N ASP A 265 48.56 0.93 -1.33
CA ASP A 265 47.24 1.02 -1.98
C ASP A 265 46.70 -0.16 -2.82
N ALA A 266 46.33 -1.24 -2.12
CA ALA A 266 45.32 -2.19 -2.56
C ALA A 266 43.89 -1.63 -2.36
N LYS A 267 43.45 -0.75 -3.27
CA LYS A 267 42.03 -0.48 -3.53
C LYS A 267 41.88 -0.29 -5.04
N ALA A 268 40.95 -1.01 -5.67
CA ALA A 268 40.74 -0.96 -7.13
C ALA A 268 40.31 0.45 -7.59
N PRO A 269 41.19 1.19 -8.29
CA PRO A 269 40.87 1.69 -9.63
C PRO A 269 42.12 1.67 -10.53
N SER A 270 42.27 0.66 -11.40
CA SER A 270 43.40 0.65 -12.34
C SER A 270 43.16 0.20 -13.77
N ARG A 271 41.91 -0.05 -14.17
CA ARG A 271 41.56 -0.52 -15.52
C ARG A 271 40.55 0.36 -16.28
N GLY A 272 40.42 1.62 -15.87
CA GLY A 272 39.62 2.66 -16.56
C GLY A 272 40.49 3.71 -17.25
N VAL A 273 39.91 4.79 -17.75
CA VAL A 273 40.66 5.92 -18.35
C VAL A 273 41.72 6.49 -17.40
N ALA A 274 41.44 6.49 -16.09
CA ALA A 274 42.41 6.89 -15.05
C ALA A 274 43.68 6.00 -15.01
N GLY A 275 43.59 4.76 -15.52
CA GLY A 275 44.73 3.84 -15.60
C GLY A 275 45.69 4.12 -16.77
N ILE A 276 45.29 4.95 -17.74
CA ILE A 276 46.10 5.21 -18.95
C ILE A 276 47.41 5.93 -18.60
N GLU A 277 47.43 6.78 -17.58
CA GLU A 277 48.64 7.46 -17.11
C GLU A 277 49.74 6.48 -16.73
N ARG A 278 49.37 5.41 -16.01
CA ARG A 278 50.33 4.36 -15.64
C ARG A 278 50.85 3.60 -16.85
N LEU A 279 50.03 3.34 -17.87
CA LEU A 279 50.49 2.71 -19.10
C LEU A 279 51.54 3.56 -19.82
N VAL A 280 51.35 4.88 -19.85
CA VAL A 280 52.31 5.82 -20.41
C VAL A 280 53.60 5.84 -19.60
N GLU A 281 53.51 5.87 -18.28
CA GLU A 281 54.69 5.89 -17.40
C GLU A 281 55.52 4.61 -17.55
N VAL A 282 54.87 3.44 -17.58
CA VAL A 282 55.54 2.15 -17.83
C VAL A 282 56.24 2.17 -19.19
N SER A 283 55.57 2.67 -20.24
CA SER A 283 56.17 2.74 -21.59
C SER A 283 57.37 3.70 -21.66
N ARG A 284 57.33 4.83 -20.93
CA ARG A 284 58.46 5.77 -20.84
C ARG A 284 59.65 5.17 -20.10
N SER A 285 59.41 4.47 -19.00
CA SER A 285 60.46 3.79 -18.24
C SER A 285 61.17 2.70 -19.05
N ALA A 286 60.49 2.12 -20.05
CA ALA A 286 61.05 1.17 -21.01
C ALA A 286 61.85 1.84 -22.16
N GLY A 287 62.00 3.17 -22.15
CA GLY A 287 62.78 3.93 -23.14
C GLY A 287 61.99 4.43 -24.35
N THR A 288 60.66 4.23 -24.39
CA THR A 288 59.82 4.69 -25.50
C THR A 288 59.38 6.15 -25.29
N ALA A 289 59.55 7.00 -26.30
CA ALA A 289 59.08 8.38 -26.26
C ALA A 289 57.55 8.45 -26.41
N VAL A 290 56.82 8.53 -25.29
CA VAL A 290 55.35 8.61 -25.28
C VAL A 290 54.86 9.96 -24.73
N GLU A 291 54.01 10.66 -25.49
CA GLU A 291 53.33 11.89 -25.07
C GLU A 291 51.85 11.63 -24.80
N LEU A 292 51.30 12.09 -23.67
CA LEU A 292 49.88 12.01 -23.33
C LEU A 292 49.27 13.41 -23.33
N ARG A 293 48.24 13.62 -24.15
CA ARG A 293 47.49 14.88 -24.26
C ARG A 293 46.03 14.69 -23.86
N ARG A 294 45.46 15.70 -23.19
CA ARG A 294 44.04 15.74 -22.82
C ARG A 294 43.45 17.07 -23.25
N SER A 295 42.26 17.03 -23.83
CA SER A 295 41.51 18.21 -24.23
C SER A 295 40.02 18.03 -23.98
N GLY A 296 39.31 19.13 -23.75
CA GLY A 296 37.88 19.12 -23.40
C GLY A 296 37.59 18.99 -21.90
N GLU A 297 36.30 18.93 -21.56
CA GLU A 297 35.80 18.82 -20.18
C GLU A 297 35.67 17.34 -19.80
N ILE A 298 36.32 16.91 -18.72
CA ILE A 298 36.28 15.51 -18.28
C ILE A 298 34.85 15.13 -17.87
N ARG A 299 34.34 14.05 -18.48
CA ARG A 299 32.99 13.52 -18.25
C ARG A 299 33.06 12.04 -17.86
N PRO A 300 32.19 11.57 -16.95
CA PRO A 300 32.19 10.17 -16.55
C PRO A 300 31.68 9.28 -17.69
N LEU A 301 32.36 8.16 -17.92
CA LEU A 301 31.91 7.11 -18.83
C LEU A 301 31.18 6.01 -18.06
N ALA A 302 30.25 5.32 -18.72
CA ALA A 302 29.74 4.04 -18.22
C ALA A 302 30.90 3.03 -18.02
N PRO A 303 30.86 2.13 -17.02
CA PRO A 303 31.99 1.24 -16.70
C PRO A 303 32.53 0.42 -17.87
N THR A 304 31.65 -0.03 -18.77
CA THR A 304 32.05 -0.79 -19.97
C THR A 304 32.75 0.07 -21.02
N ALA A 305 32.33 1.34 -21.18
CA ALA A 305 32.97 2.29 -22.08
C ALA A 305 34.30 2.82 -21.51
N ASP A 306 34.37 3.02 -20.19
CA ASP A 306 35.60 3.36 -19.47
C ASP A 306 36.67 2.27 -19.64
N HIS A 307 36.27 1.00 -19.51
CA HIS A 307 37.17 -0.14 -19.75
C HIS A 307 37.58 -0.23 -21.24
N ALA A 308 36.65 -0.02 -22.18
CA ALA A 308 36.97 -0.02 -23.61
C ALA A 308 38.01 1.04 -23.98
N ALA A 309 37.92 2.25 -23.39
CA ALA A 309 38.89 3.32 -23.58
C ALA A 309 40.30 2.91 -23.13
N TYR A 310 40.41 2.31 -21.94
CA TYR A 310 41.67 1.78 -21.42
C TYR A 310 42.27 0.71 -22.35
N ARG A 311 41.44 -0.22 -22.84
CA ARG A 311 41.88 -1.28 -23.76
C ARG A 311 42.38 -0.75 -25.10
N ILE A 312 41.76 0.29 -25.64
CA ILE A 312 42.21 0.94 -26.89
C ILE A 312 43.61 1.54 -26.70
N ALA A 313 43.84 2.25 -25.59
CA ALA A 313 45.15 2.80 -25.27
C ALA A 313 46.21 1.70 -25.07
N GLN A 314 45.88 0.65 -24.32
CA GLN A 314 46.79 -0.47 -24.05
C GLN A 314 47.19 -1.24 -25.32
N GLU A 315 46.21 -1.60 -26.14
CA GLU A 315 46.44 -2.33 -27.39
C GLU A 315 47.18 -1.43 -28.40
N GLY A 316 46.84 -0.13 -28.46
CA GLY A 316 47.55 0.85 -29.29
C GLY A 316 49.02 0.97 -28.93
N LEU A 317 49.34 1.12 -27.65
CA LEU A 317 50.72 1.12 -27.15
C LEU A 317 51.43 -0.19 -27.49
N THR A 318 50.78 -1.33 -27.28
CA THR A 318 51.37 -2.65 -27.55
C THR A 318 51.69 -2.81 -29.04
N ASN A 319 50.79 -2.37 -29.92
CA ASN A 319 50.99 -2.42 -31.37
C ASN A 319 52.14 -1.50 -31.80
N ALA A 320 52.22 -0.28 -31.26
CA ALA A 320 53.32 0.63 -31.55
C ALA A 320 54.68 0.05 -31.11
N HIS A 321 54.77 -0.58 -29.93
CA HIS A 321 56.00 -1.25 -29.48
C HIS A 321 56.41 -2.42 -30.38
N LYS A 322 55.45 -3.18 -30.88
CA LYS A 322 55.71 -4.35 -31.74
C LYS A 322 56.09 -3.95 -33.17
N HIS A 323 55.46 -2.91 -33.71
CA HIS A 323 55.51 -2.60 -35.14
C HIS A 323 56.30 -1.33 -35.50
N ALA A 324 56.57 -0.46 -34.53
CA ALA A 324 57.33 0.77 -34.73
C ALA A 324 58.31 1.03 -33.57
N PRO A 325 59.27 0.11 -33.33
CA PRO A 325 60.24 0.28 -32.26
C PRO A 325 61.05 1.57 -32.46
N GLY A 326 61.16 2.38 -31.41
CA GLY A 326 61.88 3.66 -31.43
C GLY A 326 61.10 4.84 -32.02
N ALA A 327 59.90 4.64 -32.57
CA ALA A 327 59.05 5.74 -33.01
C ALA A 327 58.43 6.47 -31.82
N SER A 328 58.27 7.80 -31.94
CA SER A 328 57.53 8.59 -30.94
C SER A 328 56.04 8.25 -30.99
N ILE A 329 55.43 8.04 -29.82
CA ILE A 329 54.01 7.71 -29.67
C ILE A 329 53.28 8.89 -29.03
N THR A 330 52.12 9.26 -29.57
CA THR A 330 51.21 10.23 -28.98
C THR A 330 49.89 9.54 -28.63
N ILE A 331 49.44 9.72 -27.39
CA ILE A 331 48.10 9.34 -26.93
C ILE A 331 47.31 10.62 -26.67
N GLU A 332 46.14 10.74 -27.28
CA GLU A 332 45.24 11.87 -27.07
C GLU A 332 43.88 11.40 -26.54
N LEU A 333 43.43 12.03 -25.45
CA LEU A 333 42.10 11.85 -24.88
C LEU A 333 41.31 13.15 -25.09
N ARG A 334 40.42 13.16 -26.08
CA ARG A 334 39.56 14.32 -26.39
C ARG A 334 38.15 14.07 -25.86
N TYR A 335 37.73 14.88 -24.90
CA TYR A 335 36.38 14.84 -24.33
C TYR A 335 35.46 15.76 -25.13
N GLU A 336 34.87 15.22 -26.19
CA GLU A 336 33.86 15.91 -27.00
C GLU A 336 32.51 15.96 -26.26
N PRO A 337 31.54 16.80 -26.65
CA PRO A 337 30.27 16.92 -25.93
C PRO A 337 29.52 15.58 -25.72
N ASP A 338 29.56 14.70 -26.73
CA ASP A 338 28.76 13.47 -26.77
C ASP A 338 29.60 12.18 -26.63
N SER A 339 30.93 12.27 -26.69
CA SER A 339 31.81 11.08 -26.68
C SER A 339 33.24 11.38 -26.23
N LEU A 340 33.91 10.39 -25.67
CA LEU A 340 35.35 10.37 -25.51
C LEU A 340 36.00 9.84 -26.79
N VAL A 341 36.96 10.58 -27.36
CA VAL A 341 37.84 10.10 -28.42
C VAL A 341 39.20 9.72 -27.81
N VAL A 342 39.57 8.46 -27.95
CA VAL A 342 40.88 7.92 -27.55
C VAL A 342 41.70 7.66 -28.80
N GLU A 343 42.80 8.38 -28.96
CA GLU A 343 43.67 8.25 -30.12
C GLU A 343 45.07 7.85 -29.70
N VAL A 344 45.65 6.87 -30.39
CA VAL A 344 47.03 6.45 -30.26
C VAL A 344 47.67 6.49 -31.64
N ALA A 345 48.71 7.31 -31.80
CA ALA A 345 49.45 7.45 -33.04
C ALA A 345 50.94 7.28 -32.80
N ASN A 346 51.65 6.64 -33.73
CA ASN A 346 53.12 6.60 -33.72
C ASN A 346 53.68 7.24 -35.00
N GLY A 347 54.86 7.84 -34.89
CA GLY A 347 55.63 8.37 -36.02
C GLY A 347 56.24 7.27 -36.90
N PRO A 348 56.96 7.64 -37.98
CA PRO A 348 57.66 6.69 -38.83
C PRO A 348 58.77 5.96 -38.07
N VAL A 349 59.09 4.73 -38.50
CA VAL A 349 60.18 3.93 -37.93
C VAL A 349 61.52 4.58 -38.30
N PRO A 350 62.42 4.86 -37.34
CA PRO A 350 63.75 5.43 -37.64
C PRO A 350 64.56 4.52 -38.56
N GLU A 351 65.26 5.09 -39.56
CA GLU A 351 66.04 4.36 -40.59
C GLU A 351 67.17 3.46 -40.03
N THR A 352 67.48 3.52 -38.74
CA THR A 352 68.48 2.66 -38.09
C THR A 352 67.93 1.32 -37.57
N ALA A 353 66.63 1.04 -37.75
CA ALA A 353 66.02 -0.24 -37.40
C ALA A 353 66.05 -1.19 -38.61
N ASP A 354 66.86 -2.25 -38.51
CA ASP A 354 67.12 -3.28 -39.52
C ASP A 354 65.84 -3.78 -40.25
N ASP A 355 65.92 -3.79 -41.58
CA ASP A 355 64.86 -4.10 -42.53
C ASP A 355 64.77 -5.63 -42.71
N GLY A 356 64.12 -6.36 -41.78
CA GLY A 356 64.37 -7.81 -41.71
C GLY A 356 63.34 -8.78 -41.12
N ARG A 357 62.19 -8.36 -40.57
CA ARG A 357 61.14 -9.32 -40.18
C ARG A 357 59.74 -8.77 -40.43
N SER A 358 59.07 -9.29 -41.46
CA SER A 358 57.62 -9.17 -41.58
C SER A 358 56.97 -9.90 -40.41
N VAL A 359 56.65 -9.18 -39.33
CA VAL A 359 55.88 -9.71 -38.21
C VAL A 359 54.49 -10.03 -38.75
N VAL A 360 54.22 -11.32 -38.99
CA VAL A 360 52.86 -11.80 -39.31
C VAL A 360 52.03 -11.60 -38.05
N SER A 361 51.31 -10.48 -38.00
CA SER A 361 50.45 -10.12 -36.88
C SER A 361 49.09 -10.78 -37.07
N GLY A 362 48.71 -11.69 -36.17
CA GLY A 362 47.34 -12.18 -36.09
C GLY A 362 46.42 -11.01 -35.75
N GLY A 363 45.64 -10.53 -36.71
CA GLY A 363 44.73 -9.36 -36.60
C GLY A 363 43.56 -9.49 -35.60
N GLN A 364 43.68 -10.38 -34.62
CA GLN A 364 42.72 -10.65 -33.56
C GLN A 364 42.58 -9.47 -32.59
N GLY A 365 43.68 -8.79 -32.24
CA GLY A 365 43.67 -7.66 -31.30
C GLY A 365 42.80 -6.50 -31.78
N LEU A 366 42.96 -6.08 -33.04
CA LEU A 366 42.16 -5.00 -33.66
C LEU A 366 40.70 -5.42 -33.89
N THR A 367 40.44 -6.68 -34.19
CA THR A 367 39.07 -7.21 -34.32
C THR A 367 38.35 -7.19 -32.97
N GLY A 368 39.03 -7.60 -31.90
CA GLY A 368 38.51 -7.52 -30.54
C GLY A 368 38.25 -6.08 -30.07
N LEU A 369 39.10 -5.11 -30.44
CA LEU A 369 38.84 -3.70 -30.16
C LEU A 369 37.59 -3.18 -30.88
N ARG A 370 37.40 -3.53 -32.16
CA ARG A 370 36.20 -3.12 -32.91
C ARG A 370 34.93 -3.67 -32.30
N GLU A 371 34.92 -4.95 -31.91
CA GLU A 371 33.72 -5.55 -31.30
C GLU A 371 33.42 -4.95 -29.93
N ARG A 372 34.43 -4.75 -29.07
CA ARG A 372 34.25 -4.12 -27.76
C ARG A 372 33.70 -2.70 -27.86
N ALA A 373 34.23 -1.89 -28.79
CA ALA A 373 33.69 -0.55 -29.03
C ALA A 373 32.25 -0.61 -29.54
N ARG A 374 31.94 -1.51 -30.48
CA ARG A 374 30.59 -1.70 -31.01
C ARG A 374 29.58 -2.09 -29.93
N LEU A 375 29.97 -2.94 -28.97
CA LEU A 375 29.11 -3.38 -27.87
C LEU A 375 28.69 -2.23 -26.93
N VAL A 376 29.49 -1.17 -26.84
CA VAL A 376 29.17 0.04 -26.07
C VAL A 376 28.61 1.18 -26.92
N GLY A 377 28.31 0.93 -28.21
CA GLY A 377 27.81 1.95 -29.15
C GLY A 377 28.90 2.88 -29.70
N GLY A 378 30.17 2.56 -29.48
CA GLY A 378 31.31 3.26 -30.04
C GLY A 378 31.82 2.65 -31.35
N MET A 379 32.89 3.24 -31.86
CA MET A 379 33.56 2.78 -33.09
C MET A 379 35.07 2.91 -32.99
N VAL A 380 35.80 2.11 -33.77
CA VAL A 380 37.27 2.16 -33.85
C VAL A 380 37.70 2.30 -35.31
N HIS A 381 38.55 3.29 -35.57
CA HIS A 381 39.21 3.52 -36.84
C HIS A 381 40.71 3.23 -36.72
N VAL A 382 41.27 2.62 -37.77
CA VAL A 382 42.67 2.19 -37.80
C VAL A 382 43.23 2.46 -39.20
N GLY A 383 44.40 3.08 -39.30
CA GLY A 383 45.05 3.32 -40.58
C GLY A 383 46.46 3.90 -40.47
N SER A 384 47.21 3.85 -41.57
CA SER A 384 48.50 4.53 -41.71
C SER A 384 48.30 6.05 -41.79
N THR A 385 49.25 6.83 -41.24
CA THR A 385 49.26 8.28 -41.37
C THR A 385 50.05 8.71 -42.62
N ALA A 386 49.76 9.90 -43.15
CA ALA A 386 50.45 10.44 -44.33
C ALA A 386 51.97 10.60 -44.11
N ASP A 387 52.38 10.78 -42.85
CA ASP A 387 53.77 10.96 -42.44
C ASP A 387 54.52 9.62 -42.21
N GLY A 388 53.95 8.50 -42.67
CA GLY A 388 54.58 7.17 -42.58
C GLY A 388 54.40 6.46 -41.23
N GLY A 389 53.51 6.97 -40.38
CA GLY A 389 53.16 6.40 -39.08
C GLY A 389 51.89 5.54 -39.11
N PHE A 390 51.37 5.21 -37.93
CA PHE A 390 50.13 4.45 -37.77
C PHE A 390 49.25 5.08 -36.69
N ARG A 391 47.93 5.03 -36.90
CA ARG A 391 46.93 5.66 -36.03
C ARG A 391 45.80 4.68 -35.71
N LEU A 392 45.50 4.58 -34.42
CA LEU A 392 44.35 3.89 -33.83
C LEU A 392 43.49 4.92 -33.10
N ALA A 393 42.23 5.09 -33.51
CA ALA A 393 41.31 6.04 -32.88
C ALA A 393 39.99 5.36 -32.52
N GLY A 394 39.56 5.48 -31.27
CA GLY A 394 38.27 5.01 -30.77
C GLY A 394 37.38 6.16 -30.38
N VAL A 395 36.10 6.10 -30.73
CA VAL A 395 35.05 7.04 -30.30
C VAL A 395 34.07 6.28 -29.42
N LEU A 396 33.91 6.71 -28.16
CA LEU A 396 33.14 6.01 -27.13
C LEU A 396 32.11 6.96 -26.51
N PRO A 397 30.81 6.65 -26.57
CA PRO A 397 29.78 7.51 -25.99
C PRO A 397 29.82 7.49 -24.46
N TYR A 398 29.38 8.57 -23.81
CA TYR A 398 29.31 8.63 -22.34
C TYR A 398 28.22 7.72 -21.77
N THR A 399 27.13 7.56 -22.51
CA THR A 399 26.02 6.65 -22.19
C THR A 399 26.00 5.53 -23.23
N ALA A 400 25.94 4.28 -22.78
CA ALA A 400 25.68 3.17 -23.71
C ALA A 400 24.29 3.40 -24.32
N PRO A 401 24.09 3.22 -25.64
CA PRO A 401 22.77 3.33 -26.22
C PRO A 401 21.87 2.31 -25.54
N GLU A 402 20.87 2.79 -24.80
CA GLU A 402 19.76 1.93 -24.39
C GLU A 402 19.18 1.35 -25.67
N ARG A 403 19.35 0.03 -25.88
CA ARG A 403 18.53 -0.70 -26.84
C ARG A 403 17.09 -0.63 -26.32
N GLY A 404 16.38 0.44 -26.68
CA GLY A 404 14.97 0.61 -26.38
C GLY A 404 14.58 2.00 -25.89
N ALA A 405 14.70 3.04 -26.72
CA ALA A 405 13.85 4.23 -26.61
C ALA A 405 14.00 5.16 -27.83
N THR A 406 13.32 4.86 -28.94
CA THR A 406 12.81 5.92 -29.84
C THR A 406 11.51 5.46 -30.52
N GLY A 407 10.45 6.24 -30.35
CA GLY A 407 9.50 6.59 -31.42
C GLY A 407 8.36 5.61 -31.76
N SER A 408 7.26 5.73 -31.01
CA SER A 408 5.86 5.65 -31.47
C SER A 408 5.52 5.19 -32.92
N SER A 409 4.95 3.98 -33.03
CA SER A 409 3.67 3.70 -33.73
C SER A 409 3.22 2.25 -33.49
N PRO A 410 1.96 1.98 -33.08
CA PRO A 410 1.33 0.70 -33.32
C PRO A 410 0.21 0.86 -34.34
N GLY A 411 0.44 0.28 -35.51
CA GLY A 411 -0.53 0.13 -36.59
C GLY A 411 0.08 -0.72 -37.69
N ASP A 412 0.48 -1.96 -37.38
CA ASP A 412 0.21 -3.12 -38.23
C ASP A 412 0.65 -4.43 -37.56
N GLU A 413 0.05 -5.50 -38.07
CA GLU A 413 -0.05 -6.85 -37.57
C GLU A 413 1.26 -7.66 -37.46
N THR A 414 1.28 -8.56 -36.47
CA THR A 414 1.96 -9.88 -36.42
C THR A 414 3.36 -10.06 -37.01
N ALA A 415 4.35 -10.33 -36.15
CA ALA A 415 5.33 -11.41 -36.35
C ALA A 415 6.14 -11.69 -35.06
N THR A 416 5.61 -12.48 -34.14
CA THR A 416 6.44 -13.19 -33.17
C THR A 416 6.67 -14.60 -33.71
N PHE A 417 7.81 -14.82 -34.35
CA PHE A 417 8.32 -16.14 -34.67
C PHE A 417 8.79 -16.80 -33.37
N VAL A 418 7.88 -17.48 -32.67
CA VAL A 418 8.23 -18.56 -31.74
C VAL A 418 7.14 -19.64 -31.86
N ASP A 419 7.56 -20.81 -32.31
CA ASP A 419 6.76 -22.04 -32.43
C ASP A 419 6.20 -22.46 -31.05
N PRO A 420 4.91 -22.83 -30.93
CA PRO A 420 4.27 -23.25 -29.67
C PRO A 420 4.92 -24.46 -29.00
N THR A 421 5.82 -25.18 -29.68
CA THR A 421 6.49 -26.38 -29.16
C THR A 421 7.74 -26.08 -28.31
N GLY A 422 8.14 -24.81 -28.15
CA GLY A 422 9.36 -24.39 -27.46
C GLY A 422 9.20 -23.75 -26.08
N ASP A 423 8.03 -23.84 -25.43
CA ASP A 423 7.86 -23.31 -24.06
C ASP A 423 8.54 -24.21 -23.02
N PHE A 424 9.78 -23.87 -22.67
CA PHE A 424 10.60 -24.53 -21.64
C PHE A 424 9.94 -24.57 -20.24
N ARG A 425 8.79 -23.91 -20.03
CA ARG A 425 8.03 -24.04 -18.76
C ARG A 425 7.34 -25.39 -18.58
N GLN A 426 7.13 -26.18 -19.63
CA GLN A 426 6.46 -27.49 -19.52
C GLN A 426 7.39 -28.69 -19.29
N GLN A 427 8.72 -28.50 -19.27
CA GLN A 427 9.69 -29.59 -19.07
C GLN A 427 10.14 -29.81 -17.62
N ILE A 428 9.54 -29.13 -16.63
CA ILE A 428 9.70 -29.54 -15.23
C ILE A 428 8.79 -30.74 -14.98
N ALA A 429 9.26 -31.91 -15.42
CA ALA A 429 8.75 -33.18 -14.96
C ALA A 429 8.89 -33.23 -13.43
N ALA A 430 7.84 -33.71 -12.75
CA ALA A 430 7.83 -33.94 -11.32
C ALA A 430 9.01 -34.86 -10.93
N GLY A 431 10.09 -34.24 -10.46
CA GLY A 431 11.25 -34.92 -9.91
C GLY A 431 10.85 -35.66 -8.65
N SER A 432 11.32 -36.90 -8.55
CA SER A 432 11.10 -37.83 -7.45
C SER A 432 11.33 -37.19 -6.08
N SER A 433 10.38 -37.45 -5.18
CA SER A 433 10.48 -37.25 -3.74
C SER A 433 11.78 -37.85 -3.18
N GLY A 434 12.69 -36.99 -2.76
CA GLY A 434 13.90 -37.35 -2.02
C GLY A 434 14.93 -36.23 -2.11
N GLU A 435 15.11 -35.52 -1.00
CA GLU A 435 16.29 -34.69 -0.70
C GLU A 435 16.47 -33.35 -1.45
N ALA A 436 15.67 -32.32 -1.12
CA ALA A 436 16.10 -30.91 -1.14
C ALA A 436 15.08 -29.94 -0.47
N ASP A 437 15.59 -29.17 0.50
CA ASP A 437 15.12 -27.90 1.10
C ASP A 437 13.80 -27.83 1.90
N PRO A 438 13.75 -27.04 3.01
CA PRO A 438 12.66 -27.05 3.94
C PRO A 438 11.43 -26.38 3.34
N VAL A 439 10.36 -27.17 3.25
CA VAL A 439 9.00 -26.71 3.00
C VAL A 439 8.70 -25.54 3.95
N ILE A 440 8.57 -24.34 3.40
CA ILE A 440 7.97 -23.21 4.12
C ILE A 440 6.54 -23.64 4.45
N ASP A 441 6.31 -23.97 5.72
CA ASP A 441 5.00 -24.35 6.23
C ASP A 441 4.07 -23.13 6.22
N TRP A 442 3.28 -23.00 5.15
CA TRP A 442 2.26 -21.96 5.03
C TRP A 442 1.16 -22.07 6.11
N ASN A 443 1.07 -23.20 6.84
CA ASN A 443 0.13 -23.37 7.95
C ASN A 443 0.53 -22.63 9.24
N GLY A 444 1.75 -22.08 9.31
CA GLY A 444 2.20 -21.27 10.45
C GLY A 444 1.69 -19.83 10.45
N SER A 445 1.42 -19.25 9.28
CA SER A 445 1.02 -17.84 9.14
C SER A 445 -0.31 -17.47 9.81
N PRO A 446 -1.37 -18.31 9.81
CA PRO A 446 -2.60 -17.99 10.53
C PRO A 446 -2.42 -18.09 12.05
N LYS A 447 -1.56 -19.02 12.51
CA LYS A 447 -1.31 -19.26 13.93
C LYS A 447 -0.45 -18.18 14.55
N GLU A 448 0.57 -17.68 13.87
CA GLU A 448 1.38 -16.56 14.35
C GLU A 448 0.61 -15.23 14.30
N LEU A 449 -0.26 -15.02 13.29
CA LEU A 449 -1.20 -13.88 13.28
C LEU A 449 -2.21 -13.98 14.44
N ALA A 450 -2.80 -15.16 14.67
CA ALA A 450 -3.69 -15.41 15.80
C ALA A 450 -2.97 -15.28 17.14
N LYS A 451 -1.71 -15.72 17.22
CA LYS A 451 -0.88 -15.67 18.42
C LYS A 451 -0.43 -14.24 18.72
N ALA A 452 -0.04 -13.45 17.73
CA ALA A 452 0.21 -12.01 17.86
C ALA A 452 -1.07 -11.25 18.26
N MET A 453 -2.22 -11.61 17.70
CA MET A 453 -3.52 -11.06 18.11
C MET A 453 -3.94 -11.51 19.52
N SER A 454 -3.51 -12.67 20.00
CA SER A 454 -3.86 -13.23 21.32
C SER A 454 -2.90 -12.83 22.45
N THR A 455 -1.61 -12.62 22.15
CA THR A 455 -0.57 -12.26 23.14
C THR A 455 -0.66 -10.80 23.54
N GLN A 456 -1.28 -9.95 22.71
CA GLN A 456 -1.77 -8.67 23.15
C GLN A 456 -3.07 -8.90 23.94
N LYS A 457 -2.91 -8.96 25.29
CA LYS A 457 -3.90 -9.13 26.38
C LYS A 457 -5.14 -8.19 26.35
N ARG A 458 -5.47 -7.59 25.20
CA ARG A 458 -6.53 -6.60 24.94
C ARG A 458 -7.54 -7.01 23.85
N SER A 459 -7.39 -8.16 23.18
CA SER A 459 -8.21 -8.53 22.00
C SER A 459 -9.47 -9.37 22.27
N SER A 460 -9.75 -9.74 23.52
CA SER A 460 -11.05 -10.32 23.92
C SER A 460 -12.25 -9.43 23.52
N GLY A 461 -12.01 -8.14 23.22
CA GLY A 461 -13.05 -7.20 22.80
C GLY A 461 -13.72 -7.45 21.44
N ILE A 462 -13.14 -8.22 20.51
CA ILE A 462 -13.75 -8.43 19.17
C ILE A 462 -14.87 -9.49 19.23
N ALA A 463 -14.61 -10.63 19.86
CA ALA A 463 -15.61 -11.68 20.06
C ALA A 463 -16.74 -11.21 21.00
N ILE A 464 -16.38 -10.47 22.06
CA ILE A 464 -17.36 -9.82 22.95
C ILE A 464 -18.18 -8.76 22.18
N GLY A 465 -17.54 -7.99 21.29
CA GLY A 465 -18.22 -6.97 20.48
C GLY A 465 -19.28 -7.54 19.52
N CYS A 466 -18.99 -8.67 18.87
CA CYS A 466 -19.96 -9.34 18.00
C CYS A 466 -21.11 -9.96 18.80
N GLY A 467 -20.83 -10.56 19.96
CA GLY A 467 -21.86 -11.10 20.85
C GLY A 467 -22.80 -10.02 21.39
N VAL A 468 -22.25 -8.87 21.81
CA VAL A 468 -23.04 -7.73 22.29
C VAL A 468 -23.87 -7.11 21.16
N ALA A 469 -23.31 -6.98 19.95
CA ALA A 469 -24.05 -6.47 18.79
C ALA A 469 -25.21 -7.38 18.39
N ALA A 470 -25.00 -8.71 18.38
CA ALA A 470 -26.04 -9.69 18.09
C ALA A 470 -27.15 -9.68 19.16
N LEU A 471 -26.78 -9.61 20.44
CA LEU A 471 -27.74 -9.51 21.54
C LEU A 471 -28.60 -8.24 21.43
N LEU A 472 -27.99 -7.10 21.10
CA LEU A 472 -28.72 -5.84 20.91
C LEU A 472 -29.63 -5.86 19.68
N ALA A 473 -29.18 -6.49 18.59
CA ALA A 473 -30.02 -6.68 17.41
C ALA A 473 -31.25 -7.56 17.75
N LEU A 474 -31.06 -8.62 18.54
CA LEU A 474 -32.15 -9.47 19.02
C LEU A 474 -33.12 -8.70 19.94
N LEU A 475 -32.60 -7.91 20.87
CA LEU A 475 -33.43 -7.06 21.74
C LEU A 475 -34.21 -6.01 20.94
N LEU A 476 -33.61 -5.45 19.89
CA LEU A 476 -34.28 -4.52 18.98
C LEU A 476 -35.42 -5.17 18.22
N VAL A 477 -35.19 -6.36 17.65
CA VAL A 477 -36.22 -7.10 16.92
C VAL A 477 -37.34 -7.51 17.87
N ALA A 478 -37.01 -8.02 19.07
CA ALA A 478 -38.00 -8.38 20.08
C ALA A 478 -38.82 -7.16 20.54
N GLY A 479 -38.17 -6.02 20.77
CA GLY A 479 -38.83 -4.76 21.13
C GLY A 479 -39.77 -4.25 20.04
N LEU A 480 -39.34 -4.31 18.77
CA LEU A 480 -40.18 -3.94 17.61
C LEU A 480 -41.41 -4.84 17.49
N LEU A 481 -41.24 -6.16 17.66
CA LEU A 481 -42.33 -7.11 17.59
C LEU A 481 -43.33 -6.92 18.73
N VAL A 482 -42.85 -6.80 19.97
CA VAL A 482 -43.71 -6.61 21.15
C VAL A 482 -44.39 -5.24 21.12
N GLY A 483 -43.64 -4.17 20.84
CA GLY A 483 -44.16 -2.82 20.73
C GLY A 483 -45.15 -2.68 19.58
N GLY A 484 -44.85 -3.25 18.42
CA GLY A 484 -45.74 -3.28 17.26
C GLY A 484 -47.02 -4.07 17.50
N ALA A 485 -46.92 -5.25 18.12
CA ALA A 485 -48.10 -6.05 18.48
C ALA A 485 -49.00 -5.33 19.48
N PHE A 486 -48.42 -4.71 20.52
CA PHE A 486 -49.21 -3.92 21.48
C PHE A 486 -49.85 -2.70 20.82
N LEU A 487 -49.10 -1.96 19.98
CA LEU A 487 -49.63 -0.80 19.27
C LEU A 487 -50.84 -1.18 18.41
N MET A 488 -50.76 -2.30 17.69
CA MET A 488 -51.90 -2.84 16.94
C MET A 488 -53.09 -3.15 17.85
N THR A 489 -52.86 -3.80 19.01
CA THR A 489 -53.96 -4.07 19.94
C THR A 489 -54.60 -2.83 20.57
N GLU A 490 -53.87 -1.72 20.71
CA GLU A 490 -54.43 -0.46 21.20
C GLU A 490 -55.18 0.28 20.09
N VAL A 491 -54.66 0.28 18.86
CA VAL A 491 -55.36 0.81 17.68
C VAL A 491 -56.69 0.10 17.49
N ASP A 492 -56.72 -1.23 17.60
CA ASP A 492 -57.96 -2.02 17.51
C ASP A 492 -58.99 -1.67 18.60
N LYS A 493 -58.55 -1.21 19.78
CA LYS A 493 -59.45 -0.78 20.87
C LYS A 493 -59.91 0.67 20.73
N ALA A 494 -59.17 1.49 19.99
CA ALA A 494 -59.39 2.93 19.90
C ALA A 494 -60.12 3.35 18.61
N MET A 495 -60.01 2.56 17.54
CA MET A 495 -60.54 2.91 16.23
C MET A 495 -61.86 2.20 15.92
N ILE A 496 -62.77 2.92 15.26
CA ILE A 496 -64.03 2.39 14.73
C ILE A 496 -64.19 2.75 13.26
N GLU A 497 -64.68 1.80 12.46
CA GLU A 497 -65.01 2.07 11.06
C GLU A 497 -66.26 2.95 10.93
N PRO A 498 -66.32 3.88 9.96
CA PRO A 498 -67.51 4.70 9.71
C PRO A 498 -68.78 3.88 9.41
N LYS A 499 -68.63 2.65 8.90
CA LYS A 499 -69.75 1.72 8.65
C LYS A 499 -70.33 1.19 9.96
N GLU A 500 -69.47 0.79 10.90
CA GLU A 500 -69.87 0.34 12.24
C GLU A 500 -70.49 1.47 13.04
N TYR A 501 -69.91 2.67 12.94
CA TYR A 501 -70.57 3.88 13.43
C TYR A 501 -71.98 3.96 12.86
N LYS A 502 -72.17 4.01 11.53
CA LYS A 502 -73.51 4.13 10.89
C LYS A 502 -74.51 3.02 11.28
N ALA A 503 -74.04 1.81 11.62
CA ALA A 503 -74.89 0.68 12.02
C ALA A 503 -75.58 0.89 13.39
N VAL A 504 -74.94 1.63 14.30
CA VAL A 504 -75.48 1.93 15.64
C VAL A 504 -76.57 3.01 15.56
N ARG A 505 -77.74 2.74 16.15
CA ARG A 505 -78.92 3.63 16.15
C ARG A 505 -79.29 4.09 17.56
N VAL A 506 -79.68 5.36 17.68
CA VAL A 506 -80.19 5.96 18.92
C VAL A 506 -81.42 5.18 19.41
N GLY A 507 -81.48 4.89 20.71
CA GLY A 507 -82.53 4.10 21.36
C GLY A 507 -82.18 2.62 21.62
N GLN A 508 -81.05 2.12 21.09
CA GLN A 508 -80.54 0.78 21.41
C GLN A 508 -80.09 0.67 22.87
N SER A 509 -80.15 -0.53 23.45
CA SER A 509 -79.62 -0.76 24.80
C SER A 509 -78.10 -0.62 24.82
N GLU A 510 -77.56 -0.07 25.90
CA GLU A 510 -76.12 0.12 26.10
C GLU A 510 -75.35 -1.20 25.92
N THR A 511 -75.91 -2.31 26.40
CA THR A 511 -75.32 -3.65 26.27
C THR A 511 -75.25 -4.16 24.83
N ALA A 512 -76.20 -3.78 23.96
CA ALA A 512 -76.17 -4.15 22.55
C ALA A 512 -75.16 -3.32 21.77
N VAL A 513 -75.07 -2.02 22.10
CA VAL A 513 -74.12 -1.10 21.48
C VAL A 513 -72.68 -1.43 21.90
N ARG A 514 -72.42 -1.67 23.19
CA ARG A 514 -71.08 -2.05 23.68
C ARG A 514 -70.56 -3.37 23.13
N LYS A 515 -71.43 -4.29 22.68
CA LYS A 515 -71.02 -5.52 21.98
C LYS A 515 -70.56 -5.28 20.54
N GLN A 516 -70.99 -4.17 19.94
CA GLN A 516 -70.63 -3.77 18.58
C GLN A 516 -69.47 -2.77 18.53
N LEU A 517 -69.07 -2.23 19.69
CA LEU A 517 -67.99 -1.26 19.81
C LEU A 517 -66.72 -1.94 20.35
N PRO A 518 -65.52 -1.43 19.99
CA PRO A 518 -64.27 -1.83 20.62
C PRO A 518 -64.32 -1.65 22.15
N GLY A 519 -63.50 -2.42 22.87
CA GLY A 519 -63.58 -2.64 24.32
C GLY A 519 -63.52 -1.41 25.24
N GLY A 520 -63.21 -0.22 24.73
CA GLY A 520 -63.26 1.04 25.48
C GLY A 520 -62.12 1.23 26.49
N SER A 521 -61.70 2.50 26.63
CA SER A 521 -60.48 2.99 27.31
C SER A 521 -59.18 2.44 26.72
N SER A 522 -58.73 3.06 25.63
CA SER A 522 -57.36 2.95 25.12
C SER A 522 -56.58 4.21 25.51
N VAL A 523 -55.26 4.08 25.66
CA VAL A 523 -54.35 5.24 25.80
C VAL A 523 -54.51 6.21 24.63
N LEU A 524 -54.84 5.70 23.44
CA LEU A 524 -55.07 6.50 22.23
C LEU A 524 -56.39 7.29 22.25
N THR A 525 -57.27 7.03 23.23
CA THR A 525 -58.55 7.74 23.39
C THR A 525 -58.51 8.79 24.52
N GLU A 526 -57.40 8.88 25.23
CA GLU A 526 -57.20 9.80 26.36
C GLU A 526 -57.00 11.24 25.85
N GLY A 527 -57.93 12.15 26.18
CA GLY A 527 -57.85 13.56 25.76
C GLY A 527 -58.72 13.95 24.57
N LEU A 528 -59.42 13.00 23.92
CA LEU A 528 -60.37 13.26 22.82
C LEU A 528 -61.58 14.13 23.22
N ASP A 529 -61.76 14.39 24.50
CA ASP A 529 -62.82 15.25 25.01
C ASP A 529 -62.44 16.74 25.03
N LYS A 530 -61.16 17.08 24.80
CA LYS A 530 -60.70 18.48 24.68
C LYS A 530 -61.23 19.10 23.37
N GLY A 531 -62.11 20.10 23.48
CA GLY A 531 -62.71 20.79 22.34
C GLY A 531 -63.99 20.14 21.79
N ALA A 532 -64.52 19.14 22.49
CA ALA A 532 -65.69 18.41 22.04
C ALA A 532 -67.03 19.05 22.46
N PRO A 533 -68.16 18.70 21.80
CA PRO A 533 -69.48 19.21 22.15
C PRO A 533 -69.88 18.93 23.61
N PRO A 534 -70.74 19.76 24.25
CA PRO A 534 -71.15 19.58 25.63
C PRO A 534 -71.87 18.25 25.85
N ILE A 535 -71.58 17.62 26.99
CA ILE A 535 -72.14 16.33 27.39
C ILE A 535 -73.60 16.56 27.88
N PRO A 536 -74.58 15.75 27.44
CA PRO A 536 -75.94 15.82 27.95
C PRO A 536 -76.03 15.54 29.46
N GLU A 537 -76.90 16.27 30.17
CA GLU A 537 -77.03 16.13 31.63
C GLU A 537 -77.40 14.70 32.07
N GLY A 538 -76.55 14.12 32.92
CA GLY A 538 -76.70 12.78 33.47
C GLY A 538 -76.38 11.64 32.50
N ALA A 539 -75.68 11.92 31.38
CA ALA A 539 -75.25 10.91 30.42
C ALA A 539 -73.77 10.51 30.60
N THR A 540 -73.46 9.25 30.34
CA THR A 540 -72.09 8.74 30.28
C THR A 540 -71.68 8.58 28.81
N CYS A 541 -70.60 9.22 28.38
CA CYS A 541 -70.17 9.21 26.98
C CYS A 541 -68.87 8.41 26.78
N LEU A 542 -68.77 7.75 25.62
CA LEU A 542 -67.59 7.07 25.12
C LEU A 542 -67.17 7.72 23.81
N SER A 543 -65.91 8.16 23.72
CA SER A 543 -65.31 8.77 22.53
C SER A 543 -64.30 7.77 21.91
N LEU A 544 -64.36 7.57 20.59
CA LEU A 544 -63.50 6.67 19.81
C LEU A 544 -63.01 7.40 18.54
N ASN A 545 -61.81 7.08 18.07
CA ASN A 545 -61.27 7.65 16.82
C ASN A 545 -61.82 6.92 15.60
N SER A 546 -61.96 7.62 14.47
CA SER A 546 -62.29 6.99 13.20
C SER A 546 -61.05 6.35 12.56
N SER A 547 -61.25 5.25 11.84
CA SER A 547 -60.21 4.66 10.97
C SER A 547 -59.97 5.43 9.66
N GLU A 548 -60.79 6.42 9.31
CA GLU A 548 -60.58 7.29 8.13
C GLU A 548 -59.86 8.58 8.51
N LEU A 549 -58.97 9.07 7.64
CA LEU A 549 -58.32 10.38 7.82
C LEU A 549 -59.34 11.51 7.74
N GLY A 550 -59.20 12.51 8.61
CA GLY A 550 -60.05 13.70 8.63
C GLY A 550 -59.87 14.61 7.43
N SER A 551 -60.64 15.70 7.40
CA SER A 551 -60.63 16.67 6.30
C SER A 551 -59.28 17.37 6.06
N SER A 552 -58.37 17.32 7.04
CA SER A 552 -57.01 17.85 7.00
C SER A 552 -56.08 17.01 7.88
N TRP A 553 -54.77 17.06 7.63
CA TRP A 553 -53.77 16.32 8.41
C TRP A 553 -53.66 16.77 9.87
N GLU A 554 -54.20 17.94 10.22
CA GLU A 554 -54.26 18.49 11.58
C GLU A 554 -55.57 18.17 12.31
N LYS A 555 -56.48 17.39 11.71
CA LYS A 555 -57.81 17.13 12.27
C LYS A 555 -58.14 15.65 12.27
N GLU A 556 -58.42 15.10 13.43
CA GLU A 556 -58.82 13.71 13.60
C GLU A 556 -60.33 13.60 13.80
N PRO A 557 -61.06 12.78 13.00
CA PRO A 557 -62.48 12.56 13.20
C PRO A 557 -62.70 11.61 14.39
N VAL A 558 -63.49 12.10 15.34
CA VAL A 558 -63.87 11.42 16.58
C VAL A 558 -65.37 11.13 16.57
N PHE A 559 -65.73 9.91 16.97
CA PHE A 559 -67.10 9.48 17.17
C PHE A 559 -67.41 9.33 18.66
N ARG A 560 -68.49 9.96 19.10
CA ARG A 560 -68.96 9.90 20.48
C ARG A 560 -70.32 9.25 20.59
N PHE A 561 -70.47 8.39 21.59
CA PHE A 561 -71.69 7.69 21.95
C PHE A 561 -72.05 8.02 23.40
N CYS A 562 -73.23 8.59 23.65
CA CYS A 562 -73.67 8.98 24.99
C CYS A 562 -74.87 8.14 25.44
N PHE A 563 -74.78 7.59 26.64
CA PHE A 563 -75.75 6.68 27.23
C PHE A 563 -76.41 7.31 28.45
N LYS A 564 -77.73 7.11 28.61
CA LYS A 564 -78.50 7.50 29.79
C LYS A 564 -79.59 6.45 30.02
N ASP A 565 -79.80 6.08 31.28
CA ASP A 565 -80.77 5.04 31.66
C ASP A 565 -80.59 3.71 30.90
N GLY A 566 -79.34 3.33 30.62
CA GLY A 566 -78.98 2.08 29.93
C GLY A 566 -79.33 2.05 28.43
N LYS A 567 -79.63 3.20 27.81
CA LYS A 567 -79.89 3.34 26.37
C LYS A 567 -79.00 4.40 25.74
N LEU A 568 -78.68 4.21 24.46
CA LEU A 568 -77.99 5.22 23.66
C LEU A 568 -78.94 6.39 23.36
N ILE A 569 -78.65 7.57 23.92
CA ILE A 569 -79.48 8.77 23.74
C ILE A 569 -78.96 9.68 22.62
N GLU A 570 -77.65 9.65 22.38
CA GLU A 570 -77.01 10.54 21.43
C GLU A 570 -75.76 9.89 20.84
N LYS A 571 -75.52 10.20 19.57
CA LYS A 571 -74.33 9.80 18.84
C LYS A 571 -73.91 10.95 17.93
N LYS A 572 -72.65 11.40 18.06
CA LYS A 572 -72.11 12.57 17.36
C LYS A 572 -70.78 12.23 16.70
N SER A 573 -70.49 12.91 15.59
CA SER A 573 -69.18 12.91 14.92
C SER A 573 -68.64 14.33 14.93
N PHE A 574 -67.41 14.53 15.36
CA PHE A 574 -66.74 15.83 15.37
C PHE A 574 -65.26 15.65 15.06
N GLU A 575 -64.59 16.71 14.63
CA GLU A 575 -63.14 16.68 14.39
C GLU A 575 -62.43 17.39 15.55
N VAL A 576 -61.38 16.78 16.08
CA VAL A 576 -60.50 17.36 17.10
C VAL A 576 -59.18 17.74 16.45
N LYS A 577 -58.59 18.86 16.87
CA LYS A 577 -57.26 19.26 16.39
C LYS A 577 -56.22 18.39 17.09
N THR A 578 -55.37 17.74 16.31
CA THR A 578 -54.33 16.81 16.79
C THR A 578 -53.26 17.50 17.62
#